data_AF-A0A3C1VD09-F1
#
_entry.id   AF-A0A3C1VD09-F1
#
_cell.length_a   1.000
_cell.length_b   1.000
_cell.length_c   1.000
_cell.angle_alpha   90.00
_cell.angle_beta   90.00
_cell.angle_gamma   90.00
#
_symmetry.space_group_name_H-M   'P 1'
#
loop_
_entity.id
_entity.type
_entity.pdbx_description
1 polymer ?
#
loop_
_entity_poly.entity_id
_entity_poly.type
_entity_poly.pdbx_seq_one_letter_code
_entity_poly.pdbx_strand_id
1 'polypeptide(L)'
;EKFALIDQIRRSSRAIGANIAESWAKRRYPAHFLSKLTDADGELQETIHWLGRAATYGYLDWLKKEELENVCAGIGRKLGKMMQNPQSFG
;
A
#
# COMPACT_ATOMS: atom_id res chain seq x y z
N GLU A 1 -8.50 -20.18 8.45
CA GLU A 1 -7.57 -19.44 7.56
C GLU A 1 -8.22 -18.30 6.78
N LYS A 2 -9.32 -18.52 6.03
CA LYS A 2 -10.01 -17.50 5.23
C LYS A 2 -10.30 -16.17 5.95
N PHE A 3 -10.85 -16.21 7.17
CA PHE A 3 -11.15 -14.99 7.94
C PHE A 3 -9.89 -14.22 8.35
N ALA A 4 -8.83 -14.92 8.74
CA ALA A 4 -7.55 -14.30 9.09
C ALA A 4 -6.92 -13.62 7.86
N LEU A 5 -7.02 -14.23 6.68
CA LEU A 5 -6.49 -13.66 5.44
C LEU A 5 -7.25 -12.40 5.00
N ILE A 6 -8.58 -12.43 5.09
CA ILE A 6 -9.43 -11.26 4.80
C ILE A 6 -9.09 -10.11 5.76
N ASP A 7 -8.84 -10.41 7.03
CA ASP A 7 -8.43 -9.42 8.01
C ASP A 7 -7.06 -8.81 7.67
N GLN A 8 -6.07 -9.62 7.29
CA GLN A 8 -4.75 -9.13 6.86
C GLN A 8 -4.85 -8.19 5.65
N ILE A 9 -5.62 -8.54 4.61
CA ILE A 9 -5.85 -7.69 3.44
C ILE A 9 -6.51 -6.37 3.86
N ARG A 10 -7.52 -6.42 4.74
CA ARG A 10 -8.23 -5.22 5.20
C ARG A 10 -7.35 -4.29 6.02
N ARG A 11 -6.49 -4.84 6.89
CA ARG A 11 -5.60 -4.03 7.73
C ARG A 11 -4.53 -3.35 6.90
N SER A 12 -3.77 -4.12 6.13
CA SER A 12 -2.69 -3.58 5.28
C SER A 12 -3.22 -2.56 4.26
N SER A 13 -4.31 -2.87 3.55
CA SER A 13 -4.88 -1.93 2.56
C SER A 13 -5.32 -0.59 3.17
N ARG A 14 -5.85 -0.59 4.39
CA ARG A 14 -6.23 0.65 5.10
C ARG A 14 -5.01 1.40 5.61
N ALA A 15 -3.97 0.68 6.03
CA ALA A 15 -2.73 1.26 6.53
C ALA A 15 -1.99 2.06 5.45
N ILE A 16 -2.07 1.66 4.16
CA ILE A 16 -1.54 2.46 3.03
C ILE A 16 -2.07 3.88 3.08
N GLY A 17 -3.41 4.04 3.12
CA GLY A 17 -4.05 5.35 3.13
C GLY A 17 -3.75 6.14 4.41
N ALA A 18 -3.70 5.46 5.56
CA ALA A 18 -3.35 6.08 6.83
C ALA A 18 -1.92 6.65 6.82
N ASN A 19 -0.94 5.88 6.35
CA ASN A 19 0.46 6.31 6.24
C ASN A 19 0.63 7.46 5.24
N ILE A 20 -0.11 7.45 4.12
CA ILE A 20 -0.15 8.59 3.18
C ILE A 20 -0.69 9.84 3.88
N ALA A 21 -1.82 9.75 4.58
CA ALA A 21 -2.39 10.89 5.29
C ALA A 21 -1.44 11.44 6.37
N GLU A 22 -0.78 10.55 7.12
CA GLU A 22 0.21 10.93 8.12
C GLU A 22 1.46 11.58 7.49
N SER A 23 1.91 11.10 6.32
CA SER A 23 2.98 11.75 5.55
C SER A 23 2.64 13.21 5.26
N TRP A 24 1.45 13.48 4.72
CA TRP A 24 1.01 14.85 4.39
C TRP A 24 0.97 15.80 5.60
N ALA A 25 0.65 15.28 6.79
CA ALA A 25 0.71 16.03 8.04
C ALA A 25 2.15 16.38 8.45
N LYS A 26 3.13 15.56 8.07
CA LYS A 26 4.55 15.69 8.39
C LYS A 26 5.41 16.28 7.26
N ARG A 27 4.81 16.72 6.14
CA ARG A 27 5.49 17.16 4.91
C ARG A 27 6.58 18.22 5.09
N ARG A 28 6.45 19.09 6.10
CA ARG A 28 7.43 20.14 6.44
C ARG A 28 8.81 19.60 6.85
N TYR A 29 8.88 18.32 7.23
CA TYR A 29 10.11 17.64 7.59
C TYR A 29 10.36 16.52 6.57
N PRO A 30 11.19 16.74 5.53
CA PRO A 30 11.35 15.81 4.42
C PRO A 30 11.70 14.37 4.84
N ALA A 31 12.49 14.20 5.90
CA ALA A 31 12.83 12.88 6.45
C ALA A 31 11.61 12.15 7.02
N HIS A 32 10.74 12.84 7.77
CA HIS A 32 9.50 12.25 8.29
C HIS A 32 8.47 12.01 7.19
N PHE A 33 8.41 12.90 6.20
CA PHE A 33 7.56 12.72 5.02
C PHE A 33 7.95 11.45 4.26
N LEU A 34 9.24 11.32 3.92
CA LEU A 34 9.77 10.15 3.23
C LEU A 34 9.57 8.87 4.03
N SER A 35 9.87 8.88 5.34
CA SER A 35 9.68 7.73 6.22
C SER A 35 8.24 7.24 6.24
N LYS A 36 7.25 8.13 6.20
CA LYS A 36 5.84 7.72 6.16
C LYS A 36 5.39 7.23 4.79
N LEU A 37 5.98 7.76 3.72
CA LEU A 37 5.76 7.22 2.37
C LEU A 37 6.34 5.81 2.23
N THR A 38 7.48 5.51 2.84
CA THR A 38 8.04 4.16 2.86
C THR A 38 7.18 3.20 3.68
N ASP A 39 6.59 3.65 4.80
CA ASP A 39 5.61 2.85 5.55
C ASP A 39 4.40 2.51 4.66
N ALA A 40 3.89 3.49 3.90
CA ALA A 40 2.77 3.27 2.96
C ALA A 40 3.12 2.28 1.84
N ASP A 41 4.35 2.34 1.31
CA ASP A 41 4.83 1.39 0.30
C ASP A 41 5.01 -0.02 0.87
N GLY A 42 5.47 -0.15 2.11
CA GLY A 42 5.52 -1.44 2.82
C GLY A 42 4.15 -2.10 2.95
N GLU A 43 3.14 -1.34 3.39
CA GLU A 43 1.76 -1.81 3.50
C GLU A 43 1.13 -2.17 2.15
N LEU A 44 1.56 -1.49 1.07
CA LEU A 44 1.19 -1.82 -0.30
C LEU A 44 1.73 -3.20 -0.69
N GLN A 45 3.01 -3.46 -0.44
CA GLN A 45 3.63 -4.76 -0.72
C GLN A 45 3.00 -5.88 0.10
N GLU A 46 2.69 -5.62 1.37
CA GLU A 46 1.97 -6.57 2.22
C GLU A 46 0.57 -6.87 1.66
N THR A 47 -0.17 -5.84 1.22
CA THR A 47 -1.49 -6.03 0.59
C THR A 47 -1.38 -6.93 -0.65
N ILE A 48 -0.41 -6.68 -1.54
CA ILE A 48 -0.16 -7.49 -2.75
C ILE A 48 0.16 -8.94 -2.37
N HIS A 49 1.02 -9.15 -1.38
CA HIS A 49 1.34 -10.48 -0.89
C HIS A 49 0.08 -11.24 -0.49
N TRP A 50 -0.79 -10.63 0.32
CA TRP A 50 -2.01 -11.28 0.80
C TRP A 50 -3.04 -11.52 -0.32
N LEU A 51 -3.14 -10.64 -1.32
CA LEU A 51 -3.96 -10.88 -2.51
C LEU A 51 -3.50 -12.13 -3.27
N GLY A 52 -2.19 -12.30 -3.46
CA GLY A 52 -1.62 -13.50 -4.08
C GLY A 52 -1.95 -14.76 -3.29
N ARG A 53 -1.79 -14.71 -1.96
CA ARG A 53 -2.15 -15.84 -1.07
C ARG A 53 -3.64 -16.19 -1.15
N ALA A 54 -4.51 -15.18 -1.24
CA ALA A 54 -5.95 -15.38 -1.36
C ALA A 54 -6.34 -16.07 -2.67
N ALA A 55 -5.67 -15.73 -3.77
CA ALA A 55 -5.88 -16.38 -5.06
C ALA A 55 -5.39 -17.83 -5.05
N THR A 56 -4.18 -18.09 -4.52
CA THR A 56 -3.63 -19.45 -4.40
C THR A 56 -4.54 -20.39 -3.61
N TYR A 57 -5.25 -19.88 -2.61
CA TYR A 57 -6.19 -20.65 -1.79
C TYR A 57 -7.61 -20.73 -2.36
N GLY A 58 -7.87 -20.13 -3.52
CA GLY A 58 -9.19 -20.09 -4.14
C GLY A 58 -10.20 -19.21 -3.38
N TYR A 59 -9.73 -18.29 -2.52
CA TYR A 59 -10.58 -17.34 -1.80
C TYR A 59 -10.82 -16.06 -2.59
N LEU A 60 -10.01 -15.81 -3.61
CA LEU A 60 -10.10 -14.69 -4.53
C LEU A 60 -9.91 -15.22 -5.96
N ASP A 61 -10.74 -14.75 -6.88
CA ASP A 61 -10.56 -15.08 -8.30
C ASP A 61 -9.29 -14.43 -8.87
N TRP A 62 -8.63 -15.10 -9.83
CA TRP A 62 -7.40 -14.61 -10.43
C TRP A 62 -7.58 -13.28 -11.17
N LEU A 63 -8.70 -13.08 -11.87
CA LEU A 63 -9.00 -11.81 -12.54
C LEU A 63 -9.21 -10.71 -11.51
N LYS A 64 -9.91 -11.01 -10.40
CA LYS A 64 -10.10 -10.03 -9.32
C LYS A 64 -8.78 -9.70 -8.61
N LYS A 65 -7.91 -10.69 -8.42
CA LYS A 65 -6.55 -10.49 -7.89
C LYS A 65 -5.74 -9.56 -8.79
N GLU A 66 -5.74 -9.79 -10.10
CA GLU A 66 -5.03 -8.95 -11.07
C GLU A 66 -5.59 -7.52 -11.11
N GLU A 67 -6.92 -7.35 -11.08
CA GLU A 67 -7.56 -6.04 -10.99
C GLU A 67 -7.08 -5.25 -9.76
N LEU A 68 -7.04 -5.91 -8.59
CA LEU A 68 -6.61 -5.29 -7.34
C LEU A 68 -5.11 -5.00 -7.34
N GLU A 69 -4.27 -5.89 -7.87
CA GLU A 69 -2.84 -5.63 -8.04
C GLU A 69 -2.57 -4.47 -8.99
N ASN A 70 -3.36 -4.29 -10.04
CA ASN A 70 -3.26 -3.14 -10.94
C ASN A 70 -3.59 -1.82 -10.24
N VAL A 71 -4.58 -1.83 -9.34
CA VAL A 71 -4.86 -0.70 -8.45
C VAL A 71 -3.66 -0.42 -7.53
N CYS A 72 -3.11 -1.45 -6.88
CA CYS A 72 -1.92 -1.32 -6.05
C CYS A 72 -0.72 -0.78 -6.85
N ALA A 73 -0.47 -1.27 -8.06
CA ALA A 73 0.59 -0.78 -8.93
C ALA A 73 0.39 0.70 -9.29
N GLY A 74 -0.85 1.14 -9.49
CA GLY A 74 -1.20 2.55 -9.67
C GLY A 74 -0.83 3.42 -8.46
N ILE A 75 -1.09 2.93 -7.25
CA ILE A 75 -0.71 3.60 -6.00
C ILE A 75 0.81 3.61 -5.84
N GLY A 76 1.48 2.47 -6.02
CA GLY A 76 2.94 2.33 -5.92
C GLY A 76 3.69 3.28 -6.86
N ARG A 77 3.20 3.47 -8.10
CA ARG A 77 3.77 4.48 -9.02
C ARG A 77 3.67 5.91 -8.47
N LYS A 78 2.58 6.26 -7.78
CA LYS A 78 2.42 7.57 -7.16
C LYS A 78 3.32 7.72 -5.94
N LEU A 79 3.39 6.71 -5.07
CA LEU A 79 4.30 6.66 -3.93
C LEU A 79 5.74 6.82 -4.38
N GLY A 80 6.18 6.04 -5.37
CA GLY A 80 7.53 6.11 -5.93
C GLY A 80 7.89 7.51 -6.44
N LYS A 81 6.97 8.19 -7.14
CA LYS A 81 7.19 9.59 -7.58
C LYS A 81 7.36 10.55 -6.41
N MET A 82 6.54 10.40 -5.36
CA MET A 82 6.67 11.24 -4.15
C MET A 82 7.97 10.96 -3.40
N MET A 83 8.40 9.69 -3.31
CA MET A 83 9.65 9.29 -2.66
C MET A 83 10.91 9.69 -3.42
N GLN A 84 10.85 9.78 -4.76
CA GLN A 84 11.98 10.25 -5.58
C GLN A 84 12.25 11.75 -5.42
N ASN A 85 11.21 12.56 -5.19
CA ASN A 85 11.35 14.00 -5.01
C ASN A 85 10.50 14.53 -3.84
N PRO A 86 10.80 14.14 -2.60
CA PRO A 86 9.98 14.49 -1.43
C PRO A 86 9.99 16.00 -1.14
N GLN A 87 11.07 16.70 -1.53
CA GLN A 87 11.22 18.14 -1.34
C GLN A 87 10.24 18.96 -2.18
N SER A 88 9.79 18.43 -3.33
CA SER A 88 8.79 19.11 -4.18
C SER A 88 7.38 19.15 -3.56
N PHE A 89 7.16 18.42 -2.47
CA PHE A 89 5.88 18.36 -1.74
C PHE A 89 5.97 18.97 -0.32
N GLY A 90 7.11 19.57 0.03
CA GLY A 90 7.40 20.18 1.33
C GLY A 90 6.79 21.57 1.53
#